data_AF-A0AAV9E6J4-F1
#
_entry.id   AF-A0AAV9E6J4-F1
#
_cell.length_a   1.000
_cell.length_b   1.000
_cell.length_c   1.000
_cell.angle_alpha   90.00
_cell.angle_beta   90.00
_cell.angle_gamma   90.00
#
_symmetry.space_group_name_H-M   'P 1'
#
loop_
_entity.id
_entity.type
_entity.pdbx_description
1 polymer ?
#
loop_
_entity_poly.entity_id
_entity_poly.type
_entity_poly.pdbx_seq_one_letter_code
_entity_poly.pdbx_strand_id
1 'polypeptide(L)'
;MVHFDRVVKGNLSSRGEFKGVEGLSQEELFLWFPIKKFVVGEPFEGVVLIDIGMAQKQVSVSLFEEPPECRPIEGGVDRDVKEAVELNAGRMEKGFEAQR
;
A
#
# COMPACT_ATOMS: atom_id res chain seq x y z
N MET A 1 9.42 10.54 3.13
CA MET A 1 8.58 9.36 3.42
C MET A 1 7.24 9.48 2.68
N VAL A 2 6.48 8.39 2.50
CA VAL A 2 5.12 8.43 1.92
C VAL A 2 4.15 7.77 2.89
N HIS A 3 2.99 8.40 3.09
CA HIS A 3 1.93 7.91 3.96
C HIS A 3 0.68 7.61 3.11
N PHE A 4 0.09 6.45 3.37
CA PHE A 4 -1.11 5.98 2.71
C PHE A 4 -2.19 5.75 3.76
N ASP A 5 -3.37 6.29 3.53
CA ASP A 5 -4.54 5.95 4.30
C ASP A 5 -5.02 4.54 3.94
N ARG A 6 -5.88 3.96 4.78
CA ARG A 6 -6.50 2.66 4.51
C ARG A 6 -7.27 2.61 3.20
N VAL A 7 -7.82 3.75 2.77
CA VAL A 7 -8.57 3.88 1.52
C VAL A 7 -8.01 5.04 0.74
N VAL A 8 -7.42 4.75 -0.42
CA VAL A 8 -6.97 5.76 -1.38
C VAL A 8 -8.04 5.88 -2.45
N LYS A 9 -8.44 7.12 -2.76
CA LYS A 9 -9.44 7.42 -3.81
C LYS A 9 -8.85 8.34 -4.86
N GLY A 10 -9.41 8.28 -6.06
CA GLY A 10 -9.09 9.19 -7.15
C GLY A 10 -9.69 8.71 -8.46
N ASN A 11 -9.54 9.53 -9.49
CA ASN A 11 -10.06 9.29 -10.84
C ASN A 11 -8.91 9.03 -11.81
N LEU A 12 -8.92 7.86 -12.44
CA LEU A 12 -7.98 7.50 -13.51
C LEU A 12 -8.53 7.95 -14.87
N SER A 13 -7.69 8.59 -15.68
CA SER A 13 -7.99 8.92 -17.07
C SER A 13 -7.36 7.90 -18.01
N SER A 14 -7.93 7.77 -19.22
CA SER A 14 -7.38 6.91 -20.28
C SER A 14 -5.99 7.33 -20.77
N ARG A 15 -5.51 8.53 -20.38
CA ARG A 15 -4.19 9.06 -20.73
C ARG A 15 -3.17 8.90 -19.60
N GLY A 16 -3.44 8.04 -18.61
CA GLY A 16 -2.49 7.80 -17.52
C GLY A 16 -2.41 8.95 -16.50
N GLU A 17 -3.49 9.72 -16.34
CA GLU A 17 -3.59 10.73 -15.27
C GLU A 17 -4.41 10.18 -14.10
N PHE A 18 -3.90 10.33 -12.87
CA PHE A 18 -4.65 10.05 -11.64
C PHE A 18 -4.94 11.37 -10.93
N LYS A 19 -6.21 11.81 -10.94
CA LYS A 19 -6.66 13.12 -10.46
C LYS A 19 -7.57 12.98 -9.25
N GLY A 20 -7.66 14.06 -8.45
CA GLY A 20 -8.58 14.09 -7.31
C GLY A 20 -8.18 13.08 -6.24
N VAL A 21 -6.87 12.94 -6.02
CA VAL A 21 -6.32 11.95 -5.11
C VAL A 21 -6.62 12.33 -3.66
N GLU A 22 -7.12 11.36 -2.90
CA GLU A 22 -7.39 11.45 -1.47
C GLU A 22 -6.77 10.26 -0.74
N GLY A 23 -6.30 10.49 0.48
CA GLY A 23 -5.69 9.45 1.32
C GLY A 23 -4.22 9.15 1.01
N LEU A 24 -3.52 10.08 0.36
CA LEU A 24 -2.11 9.93 0.03
C LEU A 24 -1.36 11.24 0.32
N SER A 25 -0.31 11.16 1.13
CA SER A 25 0.53 12.32 1.48
C SER A 25 2.01 11.96 1.45
N GLN A 26 2.83 12.96 1.14
CA GLN A 26 4.28 12.84 1.09
C GLN A 26 4.91 13.88 2.02
N GLU A 27 5.97 13.45 2.70
CA GLU A 27 6.77 14.33 3.53
C GLU A 27 7.74 15.14 2.68
N GLU A 28 7.72 16.47 2.83
CA GLU A 28 8.62 17.43 2.20
C GLU A 28 9.18 18.39 3.26
N LEU A 29 10.52 18.47 3.32
CA LEU A 29 11.34 19.16 4.33
C LEU A 29 11.12 18.71 5.78
N PHE A 30 9.87 18.58 6.25
CA PHE A 30 9.41 18.02 7.53
C PHE A 30 7.87 18.03 7.63
N LEU A 31 7.17 18.39 6.55
CA LEU A 31 5.72 18.57 6.52
C LEU A 31 5.08 17.56 5.57
N TRP A 32 3.91 17.04 5.97
CA TRP A 32 3.13 16.14 5.13
C TRP A 32 2.23 16.93 4.19
N PHE A 33 2.49 16.85 2.89
CA PHE A 33 1.68 17.47 1.85
C PHE A 33 0.80 16.44 1.14
N PRO A 34 -0.46 16.78 0.86
CA PRO A 34 -1.35 15.90 0.13
C PRO A 34 -0.89 15.79 -1.31
N ILE A 35 -0.89 14.58 -1.86
CA ILE A 35 -0.73 14.41 -3.31
C ILE A 35 -2.09 14.56 -3.97
N LYS A 36 -2.17 15.44 -4.98
CA LYS A 36 -3.42 15.81 -5.66
C LYS A 36 -3.56 15.19 -7.04
N LYS A 37 -2.42 15.01 -7.72
CA LYS A 37 -2.40 14.57 -9.11
C LYS A 37 -1.12 13.79 -9.40
N PHE A 38 -1.28 12.72 -10.18
CA PHE A 38 -0.18 12.07 -10.90
C PHE A 38 -0.44 12.15 -12.39
N VAL A 39 0.60 12.48 -13.14
CA VAL A 39 0.59 12.43 -14.60
C VAL A 39 1.83 11.69 -15.03
N VAL A 40 1.64 10.55 -15.67
CA VAL A 40 2.72 9.95 -16.44
C VAL A 40 2.90 10.86 -17.66
N GLY A 41 4.11 11.42 -17.85
CA GLY A 41 4.42 12.21 -19.04
C GLY A 41 4.26 11.38 -20.32
N GLU A 42 4.49 11.98 -21.49
CA GLU A 42 4.56 11.21 -22.73
C GLU A 42 5.58 10.05 -22.55
N PRO A 43 5.26 8.82 -22.98
CA PRO A 43 6.04 7.62 -22.67
C PRO A 43 7.52 7.68 -23.07
N PHE A 44 7.90 8.63 -23.94
CA PHE A 44 9.28 8.88 -24.35
C PHE A 44 10.10 9.71 -23.35
N GLU A 45 9.45 10.49 -22.47
CA GLU A 45 10.14 11.41 -21.55
C GLU A 45 10.60 10.71 -20.26
N GLY A 46 10.06 9.53 -19.95
CA GLY A 46 10.51 8.73 -18.80
C GLY A 46 10.34 9.42 -17.44
N VAL A 47 9.42 10.38 -17.34
CA VAL A 47 9.14 11.14 -16.12
C VAL A 47 7.66 11.06 -15.71
N VAL A 48 7.44 11.09 -14.40
CA VAL A 48 6.12 11.22 -13.76
C VAL A 48 6.08 12.55 -13.03
N LEU A 49 5.03 13.32 -13.28
CA LEU A 49 4.75 14.58 -12.60
C LEU A 49 3.80 14.33 -11.45
N ILE A 50 4.18 14.81 -10.26
CA ILE A 50 3.43 14.68 -9.02
C ILE A 50 3.08 16.07 -8.51
N ASP A 51 1.80 16.35 -8.37
CA ASP A 51 1.30 17.60 -7.80
C ASP A 51 1.05 17.42 -6.29
N ILE A 52 1.78 18.18 -5.47
CA ILE A 52 1.63 18.19 -4.00
C ILE A 52 0.84 19.41 -3.48
N GLY A 53 0.09 20.06 -4.36
CA GLY A 53 -0.77 21.21 -4.09
C GLY A 53 -0.05 22.56 -4.19
N MET A 54 1.11 22.69 -3.55
CA MET A 54 1.89 23.94 -3.55
C MET A 54 3.09 23.92 -4.50
N ALA A 55 3.48 22.74 -4.96
CA ALA A 55 4.60 22.53 -5.86
C ALA A 55 4.33 21.31 -6.75
N GLN A 56 5.07 21.24 -7.86
CA GLN A 56 5.10 20.08 -8.72
C GLN A 56 6.48 19.43 -8.65
N LYS A 57 6.47 18.11 -8.49
CA LYS A 57 7.67 17.28 -8.42
C LYS A 57 7.78 16.43 -9.67
N GLN A 58 8.99 16.26 -10.16
CA GLN A 58 9.29 15.38 -11.28
C GLN A 58 10.09 14.20 -10.75
N VAL A 59 9.66 12.99 -11.08
CA VAL A 59 10.36 11.76 -10.72
C VAL A 59 10.55 10.90 -11.96
N SER A 60 11.62 10.11 -12.01
CA SER A 60 11.82 9.18 -13.12
C SER A 60 10.82 8.02 -13.04
N VAL A 61 10.38 7.51 -14.20
CA VAL A 61 9.57 6.30 -14.30
C VAL A 61 10.30 5.09 -13.71
N SER A 62 11.63 5.05 -13.79
CA SER A 62 12.42 3.92 -13.29
C SER A 62 12.35 3.74 -11.77
N LEU A 63 11.92 4.75 -11.01
CA LEU A 63 11.61 4.59 -9.59
C LEU A 63 10.47 3.60 -9.31
N PHE A 64 9.66 3.29 -10.32
CA PHE A 64 8.51 2.41 -10.21
C PHE A 64 8.72 1.04 -10.90
N GLU A 65 9.87 0.81 -11.54
CA GLU A 65 10.18 -0.46 -12.21
C GLU A 65 10.38 -1.60 -11.21
N GLU A 66 11.03 -1.32 -10.07
CA GLU A 66 11.27 -2.28 -9.00
C GLU A 66 10.58 -1.83 -7.71
N PRO A 67 9.29 -2.19 -7.52
CA PRO A 67 8.54 -1.74 -6.36
C PRO A 67 9.05 -2.41 -5.08
N PRO A 68 9.13 -1.68 -3.96
CA PRO A 68 9.52 -2.26 -2.68
C PRO A 68 8.48 -3.27 -2.19
N GLU A 69 8.91 -4.26 -1.40
CA GLU A 69 8.01 -5.25 -0.82
C GLU A 69 6.96 -4.60 0.09
N CYS A 70 5.70 -4.97 -0.12
CA CYS A 70 4.59 -4.57 0.75
C CYS A 70 4.78 -5.15 2.14
N ARG A 71 5.10 -4.29 3.12
CA ARG A 71 5.13 -4.69 4.52
C ARG A 71 3.72 -4.53 5.11
N PRO A 72 3.08 -5.60 5.58
CA PRO A 72 1.82 -5.47 6.31
C PRO A 72 2.07 -4.61 7.55
N ILE A 73 1.17 -3.66 7.81
CA ILE A 73 1.23 -2.81 9.00
C ILE A 73 1.15 -3.75 10.21
N GLU A 74 2.22 -3.84 10.99
CA GLU A 74 2.22 -4.59 12.24
C GLU A 74 1.21 -3.93 13.20
N GLY A 75 -0.01 -4.45 13.24
CA GLY A 75 -1.12 -3.89 14.02
C GLY A 75 -2.50 -3.93 13.35
N GLY A 76 -2.64 -4.48 12.14
CA GLY A 76 -3.93 -4.62 11.46
C GLY A 76 -4.16 -6.01 10.87
N VAL A 77 -4.47 -6.98 11.72
CA VAL A 77 -5.11 -8.28 11.42
C VAL A 77 -4.41 -9.13 10.35
N ASP A 78 -3.41 -9.92 10.76
CA ASP A 78 -3.16 -11.29 10.24
C ASP A 78 -2.12 -12.10 11.07
N ARG A 79 -1.77 -11.65 12.29
CA ARG A 79 -0.91 -12.46 13.20
C ARG A 79 -1.73 -13.42 14.06
N ASP A 80 -2.94 -13.03 14.44
CA ASP A 80 -3.84 -13.87 15.25
C ASP A 80 -4.36 -15.11 14.50
N VAL A 81 -4.46 -15.06 13.17
CA VAL A 81 -4.93 -16.21 12.37
C VAL A 81 -3.84 -17.27 12.25
N LYS A 82 -2.57 -16.89 12.07
CA LYS A 82 -1.47 -17.86 11.99
C LYS A 82 -1.25 -18.58 13.32
N GLU A 83 -1.29 -17.85 14.43
CA GLU A 83 -1.15 -18.45 15.77
C GLU A 83 -2.35 -19.38 16.11
N ALA A 84 -3.58 -18.99 15.73
CA ALA A 84 -4.77 -19.82 15.95
C ALA A 84 -4.83 -21.06 15.03
N VAL A 85 -4.31 -21.01 13.81
CA VAL A 85 -4.28 -22.18 12.90
C VAL A 85 -3.29 -23.23 13.41
N GLU A 86 -2.17 -22.83 14.00
CA GLU A 86 -1.15 -23.75 14.53
C GLU A 86 -1.59 -24.40 15.85
N LEU A 87 -2.35 -23.69 16.69
CA LEU A 87 -2.95 -24.24 17.92
C LEU A 87 -4.05 -25.29 17.64
N ASN A 88 -4.81 -25.16 16.55
CA ASN A 88 -5.88 -26.09 16.21
C ASN A 88 -5.41 -27.32 15.40
N ALA A 89 -4.16 -27.32 14.90
CA ALA A 89 -3.61 -28.42 14.11
C ALA A 89 -3.14 -29.61 14.95
N GLY A 90 -3.05 -29.47 16.28
CA GLY A 90 -2.50 -30.50 17.17
C GLY A 90 -3.47 -30.93 18.26
N ARG A 91 -4.29 -31.97 17.99
CA ARG A 91 -4.46 -33.19 18.83
C ARG A 91 -5.74 -33.96 18.49
N MET A 92 -5.64 -34.88 17.53
CA MET A 92 -6.50 -36.08 17.50
C MET A 92 -5.77 -37.20 18.24
N GLU A 93 -6.21 -37.55 19.45
CA GLU A 93 -5.76 -38.75 20.16
C GLU A 93 -6.98 -39.53 20.68
N LYS A 94 -7.37 -40.51 19.84
CA LYS A 94 -7.92 -41.85 20.08
C LYS A 94 -8.79 -42.11 21.32
N GLY A 95 -9.99 -42.63 21.06
CA GLY A 95 -10.80 -43.31 22.07
C GLY A 95 -10.20 -44.63 22.55
N PHE A 96 -10.53 -45.01 23.78
CA PHE A 96 -10.67 -46.40 24.21
C PHE A 96 -11.48 -46.52 25.51
N GLU A 97 -12.45 -47.43 25.45
CA GLU A 97 -13.20 -48.19 26.47
C GLU A 97 -13.29 -47.70 27.94
N ALA A 98 -14.53 -47.59 28.42
CA ALA A 98 -14.88 -47.70 29.83
C ALA A 98 -15.52 -49.09 30.08
N GLN A 99 -14.79 -49.96 30.79
CA GLN A 99 -15.33 -51.16 31.41
C GLN A 99 -15.16 -51.06 32.93
N ARG A 100 -16.26 -50.80 33.65
CA ARG A 100 -16.63 -51.54 34.86
C ARG A 100 -18.06 -51.23 35.30
#